data_AF-G0HET1-F1
#
_entry.id   AF-G0HET1-F1
#
_cell.length_a   1.000
_cell.length_b   1.000
_cell.length_c   1.000
_cell.angle_alpha   90.00
_cell.angle_beta   90.00
_cell.angle_gamma   90.00
#
_symmetry.space_group_name_H-M   'P 1'
#
loop_
_entity.id
_entity.type
_entity.pdbx_description
1 polymer ?
#
loop_
_entity_poly.entity_id
_entity_poly.type
_entity_poly.pdbx_seq_one_letter_code
_entity_poly.pdbx_strand_id
1 'polypeptide(L)'
;MLYKDPVDHPTIEEITVYPLNRAELRMADAYVNDRSSVERSALEQAVRGRGTAYVARFRHTTEMSWRMPVLYSEALADGRMTIDHIDTVWRRLDRHPGVRTEIDDQIVRREERKAEREKRIAAIQDAESAGEPVPDWSGEEDYDDRWSGRPYNSYDDPSYPLPEPENGRCSHIDQSVEREIIDWLRTTPQRLSSVDGSRTVTPSPSVTVHKLRDIVDRAADAAVEELGRLREQSLEWEIEADHRRKDAAVKAREDAEKRAKRRAERAAKKKAREAELEAEAEAAEAAGETGLPF
;
A
#
# COMPACT_ATOMS: atom_id res chain seq x y z
N MET A 1 6.16 -25.39 -55.70
CA MET A 1 5.02 -25.58 -54.78
C MET A 1 5.31 -24.73 -53.56
N LEU A 2 4.80 -23.50 -53.53
CA LEU A 2 4.98 -22.55 -52.43
C LEU A 2 4.04 -23.00 -51.29
N TYR A 3 4.61 -23.34 -50.13
CA TYR A 3 3.87 -23.70 -48.93
C TYR A 3 2.89 -22.58 -48.59
N LYS A 4 1.59 -22.85 -48.75
CA LYS A 4 0.47 -21.92 -48.49
C LYS A 4 -0.24 -22.20 -47.15
N ASP A 5 0.19 -23.21 -46.42
CA ASP A 5 -0.38 -23.52 -45.12
C ASP A 5 0.41 -22.76 -44.04
N PRO A 6 -0.24 -21.94 -43.18
CA PRO A 6 0.43 -21.38 -42.02
C PRO A 6 0.89 -22.56 -41.18
N VAL A 7 2.21 -22.62 -40.96
CA VAL A 7 2.80 -23.66 -40.14
C VAL A 7 2.53 -23.27 -38.69
N ASP A 8 1.29 -23.48 -38.23
CA ASP A 8 0.89 -23.43 -36.82
C ASP A 8 1.46 -24.66 -36.10
N HIS A 9 2.76 -24.91 -36.28
CA HIS A 9 3.46 -25.98 -35.60
C HIS A 9 4.04 -25.41 -34.32
N PRO A 10 3.58 -25.88 -33.16
CA PRO A 10 3.85 -25.18 -31.91
C PRO A 10 5.31 -25.23 -31.42
N THR A 11 6.12 -26.18 -31.90
CA THR A 11 7.59 -26.09 -31.69
C THR A 11 8.25 -24.95 -32.48
N ILE A 12 7.67 -24.46 -33.58
CA ILE A 12 8.20 -23.29 -34.30
C ILE A 12 7.94 -22.02 -33.50
N GLU A 13 6.78 -21.88 -32.87
CA GLU A 13 6.48 -20.76 -31.97
C GLU A 13 7.43 -20.71 -30.77
N GLU A 14 7.69 -21.86 -30.13
CA GLU A 14 8.63 -21.97 -29.00
C GLU A 14 10.07 -21.59 -29.39
N ILE A 15 10.49 -21.94 -30.60
CA ILE A 15 11.87 -21.72 -31.08
C ILE A 15 12.06 -20.31 -31.66
N THR A 16 11.01 -19.69 -32.20
CA THR A 16 11.13 -18.43 -32.97
C THR A 16 10.35 -17.25 -32.38
N VAL A 17 9.13 -17.47 -31.89
CA VAL A 17 8.22 -16.39 -31.45
C VAL A 17 8.46 -16.04 -29.99
N TYR A 18 8.57 -17.03 -29.09
CA TYR A 18 8.76 -16.75 -27.66
C TYR A 18 10.09 -16.05 -27.35
N PRO A 19 11.23 -16.39 -27.99
CA PRO A 19 12.47 -15.63 -27.80
C PRO A 19 12.36 -14.17 -28.25
N LEU A 20 11.60 -13.89 -29.32
CA LEU A 20 11.36 -12.53 -29.80
C LEU A 20 10.51 -11.73 -28.81
N ASN A 21 9.41 -12.30 -28.33
CA ASN A 21 8.56 -11.69 -27.30
C ASN A 21 9.35 -11.37 -26.04
N ARG A 22 10.17 -12.32 -25.58
CA ARG A 22 11.08 -12.12 -24.44
C ARG A 22 12.10 -11.02 -24.70
N ALA A 23 12.65 -10.93 -25.90
CA ALA A 23 13.59 -9.88 -26.25
C ALA A 23 12.91 -8.49 -26.22
N GLU A 24 11.69 -8.38 -26.75
CA GLU A 24 10.93 -7.12 -26.71
C GLU A 24 10.54 -6.71 -25.29
N LEU A 25 10.07 -7.65 -24.46
CA LEU A 25 9.83 -7.39 -23.05
C LEU A 25 11.15 -7.00 -22.36
N ARG A 26 12.24 -7.75 -22.52
CA ARG A 26 13.55 -7.35 -21.98
C ARG A 26 13.97 -5.96 -22.45
N MET A 27 13.65 -5.51 -23.65
CA MET A 27 13.95 -4.14 -24.05
C MET A 27 13.13 -3.13 -23.24
N ALA A 28 11.84 -3.38 -23.03
CA ALA A 28 10.95 -2.55 -22.23
C ALA A 28 11.30 -2.53 -20.74
N ASP A 29 12.05 -3.54 -20.28
CA ASP A 29 12.58 -3.63 -18.92
C ASP A 29 13.78 -2.70 -18.70
N ALA A 30 13.53 -1.40 -18.82
CA ALA A 30 14.55 -0.37 -18.75
C ALA A 30 14.96 -0.01 -17.31
N TYR A 31 14.16 -0.39 -16.30
CA TYR A 31 14.32 0.07 -14.91
C TYR A 31 14.55 -1.05 -13.88
N VAL A 32 14.26 -2.32 -14.18
CA VAL A 32 14.46 -3.38 -13.16
C VAL A 32 15.93 -3.78 -13.02
N ASN A 33 16.81 -3.39 -13.95
CA ASN A 33 18.25 -3.67 -13.87
C ASN A 33 19.10 -2.51 -14.39
N ASP A 34 20.15 -2.15 -13.65
CA ASP A 34 21.31 -1.26 -13.88
C ASP A 34 21.70 -0.87 -15.33
N ARG A 35 20.78 -0.35 -16.15
CA ARG A 35 21.11 0.11 -17.51
C ARG A 35 21.73 1.49 -17.50
N SER A 36 22.80 1.62 -18.27
CA SER A 36 23.45 2.92 -18.49
C SER A 36 22.51 3.93 -19.16
N SER A 37 22.73 5.22 -18.94
CA SER A 37 21.98 6.30 -19.60
C SER A 37 22.10 6.25 -21.14
N VAL A 38 23.22 5.74 -21.64
CA VAL A 38 23.48 5.56 -23.08
C VAL A 38 22.59 4.47 -23.66
N GLU A 39 22.49 3.32 -22.99
CA GLU A 39 21.61 2.23 -23.42
C GLU A 39 20.14 2.65 -23.40
N ARG A 40 19.71 3.39 -22.36
CA ARG A 40 18.35 3.96 -22.29
C ARG A 40 18.07 4.90 -23.46
N SER A 41 19.01 5.79 -23.78
CA SER A 41 18.90 6.71 -24.91
C SER A 41 18.86 5.97 -26.27
N ALA A 42 19.67 4.92 -26.43
CA ALA A 42 19.68 4.10 -27.65
C ALA A 42 18.36 3.34 -27.83
N LEU A 43 17.81 2.78 -26.74
CA LEU A 43 16.49 2.14 -26.72
C LEU A 43 15.39 3.13 -27.11
N GLU A 44 15.37 4.32 -26.51
CA GLU A 44 14.39 5.35 -26.89
C GLU A 44 14.43 5.70 -28.38
N GLN A 45 15.63 5.87 -28.95
CA GLN A 45 15.77 6.17 -30.38
C GLN A 45 15.34 4.98 -31.27
N ALA A 46 15.70 3.75 -30.88
CA ALA A 46 15.29 2.54 -31.59
C ALA A 46 13.76 2.36 -31.59
N VAL A 47 13.11 2.68 -30.48
CA VAL A 47 11.64 2.61 -30.33
C VAL A 47 10.96 3.76 -31.10
N ARG A 48 11.50 4.99 -31.07
CA ARG A 48 10.99 6.13 -31.86
C ARG A 48 10.95 5.81 -33.36
N GLY A 49 11.94 5.10 -33.89
CA GLY A 49 11.98 4.66 -35.29
C GLY A 49 10.85 3.71 -35.70
N ARG A 50 10.15 3.07 -34.75
CA ARG A 50 9.03 2.15 -34.99
C ARG A 50 7.66 2.82 -34.94
N GLY A 51 7.61 4.15 -34.73
CA GLY A 51 6.39 4.95 -34.76
C GLY A 51 5.79 5.24 -33.38
N THR A 52 4.97 6.29 -33.31
CA THR A 52 4.41 6.85 -32.07
C THR A 52 3.57 5.84 -31.27
N ALA A 53 2.77 5.03 -31.96
CA ALA A 53 1.95 3.99 -31.32
C ALA A 53 2.80 2.89 -30.66
N TYR A 54 3.95 2.55 -31.22
CA TYR A 54 4.87 1.59 -30.62
C TYR A 54 5.58 2.20 -29.41
N VAL A 55 5.98 3.48 -29.49
CA VAL A 55 6.56 4.23 -28.35
C VAL A 55 5.62 4.24 -27.15
N ALA A 56 4.33 4.52 -27.35
CA ALA A 56 3.34 4.52 -26.27
C ALA A 56 3.23 3.13 -25.60
N ARG A 57 3.06 2.07 -26.40
CA ARG A 57 2.98 0.69 -25.89
C ARG A 57 4.23 0.28 -25.12
N PHE A 58 5.40 0.68 -25.61
CA PHE A 58 6.67 0.43 -24.96
C PHE A 58 6.75 1.13 -23.60
N ARG A 59 6.34 2.41 -23.52
CA ARG A 59 6.25 3.15 -22.25
C ARG A 59 5.30 2.51 -21.26
N HIS A 60 4.10 2.15 -21.69
CA HIS A 60 3.14 1.45 -20.83
C HIS A 60 3.71 0.12 -20.31
N THR A 61 4.42 -0.61 -21.17
CA THR A 61 5.07 -1.87 -20.77
C THR A 61 6.21 -1.64 -19.77
N THR A 62 6.99 -0.57 -19.94
CA THR A 62 7.99 -0.14 -18.97
C THR A 62 7.35 0.27 -17.64
N GLU A 63 6.20 0.95 -17.65
CA GLU A 63 5.47 1.28 -16.42
C GLU A 63 5.01 0.01 -15.70
N MET A 64 4.43 -0.93 -16.44
CA MET A 64 3.95 -2.19 -15.90
C MET A 64 5.06 -3.06 -15.32
N SER A 65 6.32 -2.92 -15.78
CA SER A 65 7.44 -3.74 -15.28
C SER A 65 7.80 -3.46 -13.83
N TRP A 66 7.50 -2.26 -13.32
CA TRP A 66 7.71 -1.91 -11.93
C TRP A 66 6.40 -1.70 -11.15
N ARG A 67 5.27 -1.47 -11.84
CA ARG A 67 3.93 -1.48 -11.21
C ARG A 67 3.45 -2.88 -10.85
N MET A 68 3.72 -3.88 -11.71
CA MET A 68 3.39 -5.29 -11.53
C MET A 68 4.63 -6.18 -11.83
N PRO A 69 5.67 -6.12 -10.98
CA PRO A 69 6.94 -6.77 -11.26
C PRO A 69 6.84 -8.31 -11.31
N VAL A 70 5.91 -8.91 -10.57
CA VAL A 70 5.74 -10.37 -10.56
C VAL A 70 5.11 -10.82 -11.87
N LEU A 71 4.04 -10.18 -12.33
CA LEU A 71 3.43 -10.42 -13.64
C LEU A 71 4.47 -10.25 -14.75
N TYR A 72 5.27 -9.19 -14.66
CA TYR A 72 6.28 -8.91 -15.67
C TYR A 72 7.36 -10.00 -15.73
N SER A 73 7.82 -10.48 -14.57
CA SER A 73 8.78 -11.57 -14.48
C SER A 73 8.22 -12.89 -15.02
N GLU A 74 6.95 -13.19 -14.73
CA GLU A 74 6.24 -14.37 -15.22
C GLU A 74 6.03 -14.28 -16.74
N ALA A 75 5.64 -13.12 -17.26
CA ALA A 75 5.51 -12.86 -18.69
C ALA A 75 6.84 -13.05 -19.45
N LEU A 76 7.95 -12.62 -18.85
CA LEU A 76 9.31 -12.83 -19.37
C LEU A 76 9.72 -14.31 -19.35
N ALA A 77 9.44 -15.02 -18.26
CA ALA A 77 9.75 -16.44 -18.14
C ALA A 77 8.93 -17.26 -19.16
N ASP A 78 7.65 -16.95 -19.27
CA ASP A 78 6.67 -17.65 -20.09
C ASP A 78 6.88 -17.41 -21.59
N GLY A 79 7.02 -16.15 -22.02
CA GLY A 79 7.26 -15.77 -23.42
C GLY A 79 6.03 -15.78 -24.33
N ARG A 80 4.84 -16.19 -23.84
CA ARG A 80 3.59 -16.09 -24.60
C ARG A 80 3.00 -14.67 -24.63
N MET A 81 3.33 -13.83 -23.65
CA MET A 81 2.89 -12.44 -23.62
C MET A 81 3.81 -11.54 -24.45
N THR A 82 3.21 -10.52 -25.05
CA THR A 82 3.90 -9.50 -25.85
C THR A 82 3.69 -8.12 -25.23
N ILE A 83 4.39 -7.11 -25.75
CA ILE A 83 4.15 -5.69 -25.42
C ILE A 83 2.67 -5.31 -25.58
N ASP A 84 1.96 -5.84 -26.59
CA ASP A 84 0.53 -5.56 -26.81
C ASP A 84 -0.37 -6.09 -25.68
N HIS A 85 0.02 -7.22 -25.09
CA HIS A 85 -0.69 -7.79 -23.94
C HIS A 85 -0.53 -6.90 -22.72
N ILE A 86 0.70 -6.45 -22.44
CA ILE A 86 0.98 -5.59 -21.29
C ILE A 86 0.37 -4.20 -21.46
N ASP A 87 0.44 -3.60 -22.66
CA ASP A 87 -0.28 -2.36 -23.00
C ASP A 87 -1.80 -2.50 -22.81
N THR A 88 -2.35 -3.69 -23.10
CA THR A 88 -3.78 -3.94 -22.87
C THR A 88 -4.11 -3.92 -21.38
N VAL A 89 -3.30 -4.55 -20.53
CA VAL A 89 -3.48 -4.51 -19.06
C VAL A 89 -3.46 -3.07 -18.59
N TRP A 90 -2.44 -2.31 -18.99
CA TRP A 90 -2.28 -0.91 -18.62
C TRP A 90 -3.51 -0.07 -19.02
N ARG A 91 -3.95 -0.16 -20.29
CA ARG A 91 -5.10 0.62 -20.78
C ARG A 91 -6.41 0.26 -20.10
N ARG A 92 -6.58 -1.01 -19.72
CA ARG A 92 -7.79 -1.45 -19.03
C ARG A 92 -7.84 -0.87 -17.63
N LEU A 93 -6.74 -0.96 -16.88
CA LEU A 93 -6.64 -0.37 -15.54
C LEU A 93 -6.81 1.15 -15.58
N ASP A 94 -6.14 1.82 -16.51
CA ASP A 94 -6.17 3.28 -16.65
C ASP A 94 -7.58 3.82 -16.95
N ARG A 95 -8.34 3.09 -17.77
CA ARG A 95 -9.70 3.47 -18.16
C ARG A 95 -10.78 2.93 -17.22
N HIS A 96 -10.40 2.13 -16.22
CA HIS A 96 -11.36 1.54 -15.32
C HIS A 96 -11.88 2.61 -14.35
N PRO A 97 -13.19 2.91 -14.33
CA PRO A 97 -13.72 4.04 -13.57
C PRO A 97 -13.41 3.93 -12.08
N GLY A 98 -13.60 2.75 -11.48
CA GLY A 98 -13.30 2.53 -10.07
C GLY A 98 -11.81 2.64 -9.73
N VAL A 99 -10.91 2.26 -10.64
CA VAL A 99 -9.47 2.40 -10.43
C VAL A 99 -9.07 3.86 -10.56
N ARG A 100 -9.67 4.58 -11.52
CA ARG A 100 -9.41 6.01 -11.72
C ARG A 100 -9.86 6.84 -10.53
N THR A 101 -11.07 6.60 -10.02
CA THR A 101 -11.55 7.25 -8.79
C THR A 101 -10.61 6.98 -7.62
N GLU A 102 -10.14 5.74 -7.48
CA GLU A 102 -9.20 5.39 -6.42
C GLU A 102 -7.86 6.13 -6.53
N ILE A 103 -7.33 6.23 -7.74
CA ILE A 103 -6.11 6.95 -8.05
C ILE A 103 -6.29 8.44 -7.74
N ASP A 104 -7.39 9.05 -8.18
CA ASP A 104 -7.68 10.46 -7.97
C ASP A 104 -7.83 10.77 -6.45
N ASP A 105 -8.52 9.90 -5.71
CA ASP A 105 -8.60 9.97 -4.24
C ASP A 105 -7.21 9.91 -3.59
N GLN A 106 -6.33 9.02 -4.06
CA GLN A 106 -4.97 8.92 -3.51
C GLN A 106 -4.11 10.14 -3.83
N ILE A 107 -4.29 10.76 -5.00
CA ILE A 107 -3.64 12.02 -5.37
C ILE A 107 -4.09 13.12 -4.40
N VAL A 108 -5.40 13.28 -4.18
CA VAL A 108 -5.94 14.28 -3.24
C VAL A 108 -5.40 14.06 -1.83
N ARG A 109 -5.45 12.82 -1.30
CA ARG A 109 -4.90 12.49 0.02
C ARG A 109 -3.39 12.76 0.12
N ARG A 110 -2.64 12.64 -0.97
CA ARG A 110 -1.21 12.93 -1.00
C ARG A 110 -0.96 14.45 -0.98
N GLU A 111 -1.73 15.21 -1.75
CA GLU A 111 -1.64 16.67 -1.74
C GLU A 111 -2.03 17.27 -0.38
N GLU A 112 -3.09 16.73 0.24
CA GLU A 112 -3.51 17.13 1.59
C GLU A 112 -2.42 16.85 2.63
N ARG A 113 -1.83 15.63 2.61
CA ARG A 113 -0.70 15.27 3.50
C ARG A 113 0.52 16.16 3.26
N LYS A 114 0.85 16.47 2.00
CA LYS A 114 1.95 17.38 1.67
C LYS A 114 1.69 18.79 2.19
N ALA A 115 0.48 19.32 2.00
CA ALA A 115 0.10 20.64 2.51
C ALA A 115 0.13 20.68 4.05
N GLU A 116 -0.26 19.60 4.71
CA GLU A 116 -0.16 19.48 6.16
C GLU A 116 1.30 19.47 6.65
N ARG A 117 2.18 18.71 5.99
CA ARG A 117 3.64 18.73 6.25
C ARG A 117 4.21 20.14 6.08
N GLU A 118 3.86 20.83 5.01
CA GLU A 118 4.32 22.21 4.77
C GLU A 118 3.83 23.16 5.87
N LYS A 119 2.58 23.02 6.34
CA LYS A 119 2.07 23.78 7.49
C LYS A 119 2.83 23.47 8.78
N ARG A 120 3.15 22.19 9.04
CA ARG A 120 3.95 21.78 10.22
C ARG A 120 5.34 22.38 10.17
N ILE A 121 6.01 22.30 9.01
CA ILE A 121 7.34 22.88 8.81
C ILE A 121 7.30 24.41 9.01
N ALA A 122 6.30 25.09 8.45
CA ALA A 122 6.12 26.53 8.64
C ALA A 122 5.90 26.89 10.11
N ALA A 123 5.05 26.13 10.82
CA ALA A 123 4.79 26.35 12.24
C ALA A 123 6.03 26.11 13.13
N ILE A 124 6.89 25.14 12.78
CA ILE A 124 8.19 24.94 13.43
C ILE A 124 9.09 26.15 13.20
N GLN A 125 9.20 26.61 11.94
CA GLN A 125 10.01 27.78 11.59
C GLN A 125 9.53 29.06 12.28
N ASP A 126 8.22 29.26 12.36
CA ASP A 126 7.61 30.40 13.06
C ASP A 126 7.91 30.35 14.57
N ALA A 127 7.73 29.20 15.22
CA ALA A 127 8.05 29.02 16.64
C ALA A 127 9.55 29.25 16.93
N GLU A 128 10.43 28.71 16.10
CA GLU A 128 11.88 28.95 16.17
C GLU A 128 12.21 30.44 16.01
N SER A 129 11.55 31.14 15.09
CA SER A 129 11.77 32.58 14.86
C SER A 129 11.25 33.45 16.00
N ALA A 130 10.17 33.02 16.68
CA ALA A 130 9.58 33.72 17.82
C ALA A 130 10.27 33.41 19.16
N GLY A 131 11.16 32.40 19.19
CA GLY A 131 11.76 31.89 20.43
C GLY A 131 10.76 31.14 21.32
N GLU A 132 9.68 30.65 20.72
CA GLU A 132 8.62 29.89 21.38
C GLU A 132 8.93 28.38 21.34
N PRO A 133 8.40 27.59 22.28
CA PRO A 133 8.59 26.14 22.24
C PRO A 133 7.93 25.54 20.98
N VAL A 134 8.68 24.69 20.29
CA VAL A 134 8.20 23.96 19.09
C VAL A 134 6.94 23.18 19.46
N PRO A 135 5.85 23.28 18.67
CA PRO A 135 4.65 22.53 18.98
C PRO A 135 4.90 21.02 18.90
N ASP A 136 4.29 20.26 19.81
CA ASP A 136 4.51 18.82 19.95
C ASP A 136 3.52 18.03 19.08
N TRP A 137 4.05 17.37 18.04
CA TRP A 137 3.32 16.45 17.17
C TRP A 137 3.79 14.99 17.32
N SER A 138 4.48 14.64 18.41
CA SER A 138 5.05 13.30 18.64
C SER A 138 4.02 12.15 18.72
N GLY A 139 2.72 12.48 18.78
CA GLY A 139 1.61 11.52 18.75
C GLY A 139 0.96 11.31 17.38
N GLU A 140 1.38 12.05 16.35
CA GLU A 140 0.84 11.92 15.00
C GLU A 140 1.82 11.12 14.15
N GLU A 141 1.37 9.99 13.61
CA GLU A 141 2.20 9.11 12.78
C GLU A 141 2.76 9.90 11.57
N ASP A 142 4.05 9.76 11.32
CA ASP A 142 4.73 10.38 10.17
C ASP A 142 4.32 9.62 8.90
N TYR A 143 3.22 10.06 8.27
CA TYR A 143 2.62 9.35 7.14
C TYR A 143 3.54 9.34 5.91
N ASP A 144 4.09 8.18 5.54
CA ASP A 144 4.90 8.02 4.32
C ASP A 144 4.10 8.47 3.07
N ASP A 145 4.66 9.42 2.30
CA ASP A 145 4.03 9.98 1.08
C ASP A 145 4.08 9.02 -0.12
N ARG A 146 4.63 7.82 0.06
CA ARG A 146 4.63 6.76 -0.95
C ARG A 146 3.22 6.34 -1.33
N TRP A 147 3.05 6.06 -2.62
CA TRP A 147 1.84 5.46 -3.18
C TRP A 147 1.53 4.12 -2.51
N SER A 148 0.37 4.05 -1.86
CA SER A 148 -0.22 2.87 -1.21
C SER A 148 0.76 1.98 -0.44
N GLY A 149 1.18 2.45 0.74
CA GLY A 149 1.76 1.62 1.79
C GLY A 149 3.12 0.98 1.45
N ARG A 150 3.88 0.57 2.47
CA ARG A 150 5.02 -0.32 2.23
C ARG A 150 4.50 -1.58 1.53
N PRO A 151 4.96 -1.92 0.32
CA PRO A 151 4.76 -3.27 -0.18
C PRO A 151 5.41 -4.23 0.82
N TYR A 152 4.78 -5.38 1.05
CA TYR A 152 5.35 -6.46 1.87
C TYR A 152 6.64 -7.05 1.27
N ASN A 153 7.06 -6.56 0.10
CA ASN A 153 8.25 -6.98 -0.61
C ASN A 153 9.41 -6.00 -0.38
N SER A 154 10.50 -6.55 0.17
CA SER A 154 11.77 -5.93 0.54
C SER A 154 12.63 -5.42 -0.64
N TYR A 155 12.05 -5.21 -1.82
CA TYR A 155 12.79 -4.81 -3.02
C TYR A 155 12.83 -3.29 -3.24
N ASP A 156 12.07 -2.51 -2.46
CA ASP A 156 12.26 -1.06 -2.38
C ASP A 156 13.44 -0.76 -1.43
N ASP A 157 14.66 -0.87 -1.94
CA ASP A 157 15.79 -0.16 -1.34
C ASP A 157 15.50 1.36 -1.45
N PRO A 158 15.41 2.10 -0.32
CA PRO A 158 15.15 3.54 -0.34
C PRO A 158 16.20 4.36 -1.10
N SER A 159 17.30 3.75 -1.55
CA SER A 159 18.36 4.40 -2.32
C SER A 159 17.97 4.75 -3.78
N TYR A 160 16.95 4.10 -4.36
CA TYR A 160 16.48 4.38 -5.71
C TYR A 160 14.93 4.39 -5.79
N PRO A 161 14.27 5.54 -5.56
CA PRO A 161 12.84 5.64 -5.78
C PRO A 161 12.54 5.37 -7.26
N LEU A 162 11.70 4.37 -7.53
CA LEU A 162 11.15 4.14 -8.86
C LEU A 162 10.45 5.42 -9.36
N PRO A 163 10.45 5.68 -10.68
CA PRO A 163 9.73 6.82 -11.24
C PRO A 163 8.26 6.81 -10.80
N GLU A 164 7.69 7.99 -10.56
CA GLU A 164 6.25 8.07 -10.29
C GLU A 164 5.45 7.59 -11.52
N PRO A 165 4.37 6.81 -11.32
CA PRO A 165 3.53 6.38 -12.43
C PRO A 165 2.93 7.59 -13.11
N GLU A 166 2.93 7.61 -14.45
CA GLU A 166 2.34 8.71 -15.21
C GLU A 166 0.89 8.95 -14.79
N ASN A 167 0.16 7.86 -14.47
CA ASN A 167 -1.26 7.92 -14.16
C ASN A 167 -1.60 7.56 -12.71
N GLY A 168 -0.61 7.49 -11.80
CA GLY A 168 -0.81 6.97 -10.45
C GLY A 168 -1.07 5.46 -10.43
N ARG A 169 -1.15 4.86 -9.23
CA ARG A 169 -1.34 3.40 -9.08
C ARG A 169 -2.15 3.06 -7.83
N CYS A 170 -2.71 1.87 -7.74
CA CYS A 170 -3.26 1.40 -6.47
C CYS A 170 -2.70 0.02 -6.19
N SER A 171 -1.77 -0.11 -5.23
CA SER A 171 -1.06 -1.38 -5.00
C SER A 171 -2.01 -2.54 -4.69
N HIS A 172 -3.13 -2.30 -4.00
CA HIS A 172 -4.11 -3.36 -3.71
C HIS A 172 -4.78 -3.88 -4.99
N ILE A 173 -5.28 -2.97 -5.83
CA ILE A 173 -5.90 -3.32 -7.12
C ILE A 173 -4.88 -3.96 -8.04
N ASP A 174 -3.67 -3.40 -8.09
CA ASP A 174 -2.59 -3.89 -8.94
C ASP A 174 -2.19 -5.31 -8.57
N GLN A 175 -2.01 -5.61 -7.27
CA GLN A 175 -1.69 -6.95 -6.79
C GLN A 175 -2.79 -7.96 -7.06
N SER A 176 -4.06 -7.55 -6.90
CA SER A 176 -5.21 -8.42 -7.18
C SER A 176 -5.26 -8.80 -8.67
N VAL A 177 -5.11 -7.82 -9.55
CA VAL A 177 -5.09 -8.02 -11.00
C VAL A 177 -3.86 -8.81 -11.44
N GLU A 178 -2.68 -8.50 -10.90
CA GLU A 178 -1.44 -9.24 -11.13
C GLU A 178 -1.61 -10.72 -10.80
N ARG A 179 -2.18 -11.05 -9.63
CA ARG A 179 -2.44 -12.43 -9.20
C ARG A 179 -3.37 -13.17 -10.15
N GLU A 180 -4.50 -12.57 -10.51
CA GLU A 180 -5.49 -13.20 -11.41
C GLU A 180 -4.92 -13.47 -12.81
N ILE A 181 -4.11 -12.55 -13.35
CA ILE A 181 -3.45 -12.75 -14.64
C ILE A 181 -2.43 -13.90 -14.54
N ILE A 182 -1.61 -13.93 -13.48
CA ILE A 182 -0.63 -15.00 -13.28
C ILE A 182 -1.31 -16.36 -13.15
N ASP A 183 -2.39 -16.46 -12.37
CA ASP A 183 -3.14 -17.71 -12.20
C ASP A 183 -3.76 -18.16 -13.52
N TRP A 184 -4.26 -17.22 -14.33
CA TRP A 184 -4.71 -17.51 -15.69
C TRP A 184 -3.58 -18.01 -16.61
N LEU A 185 -2.40 -17.36 -16.57
CA LEU A 185 -1.25 -17.79 -17.37
C LEU A 185 -0.82 -19.22 -17.00
N ARG A 186 -0.78 -19.53 -15.69
CA ARG A 186 -0.41 -20.85 -15.18
C ARG A 186 -1.42 -21.95 -15.52
N THR A 187 -2.71 -21.61 -15.55
CA THR A 187 -3.78 -22.55 -15.92
C THR A 187 -3.94 -22.72 -17.44
N THR A 188 -3.36 -21.81 -18.23
CA THR A 188 -3.35 -21.92 -19.69
C THR A 188 -2.25 -22.90 -20.14
N PRO A 189 -2.56 -24.00 -20.85
CA PRO A 189 -1.59 -25.05 -21.18
C PRO A 189 -0.33 -24.53 -21.89
N GLN A 190 0.83 -24.97 -21.44
CA GLN A 190 2.14 -24.46 -21.88
C GLN A 190 2.93 -25.43 -22.78
N ARG A 191 2.50 -26.70 -22.97
CA ARG A 191 3.36 -27.74 -23.58
C ARG A 191 2.69 -28.63 -24.62
N LEU A 192 3.49 -28.95 -25.64
CA LEU A 192 3.48 -30.25 -26.34
C LEU A 192 4.65 -31.09 -25.88
N SER A 193 4.47 -32.39 -26.06
CA SER A 193 5.40 -33.47 -25.75
C SER A 193 5.50 -33.78 -24.26
N SER A 194 4.89 -34.90 -23.89
CA SER A 194 5.37 -35.67 -22.75
C SER A 194 6.74 -36.28 -23.10
N VAL A 195 7.51 -36.66 -22.08
CA VAL A 195 8.87 -37.24 -22.20
C VAL A 195 8.91 -38.48 -23.14
N ASP A 196 7.76 -39.13 -23.29
CA ASP A 196 7.48 -40.32 -24.10
C ASP A 196 6.87 -40.01 -25.48
N GLY A 197 6.67 -38.74 -25.85
CA GLY A 197 6.21 -38.32 -27.18
C GLY A 197 4.78 -38.75 -27.56
N SER A 198 4.05 -39.39 -26.64
CA SER A 198 2.77 -40.07 -26.92
C SER A 198 1.56 -39.13 -26.94
N ARG A 199 1.71 -37.89 -26.45
CA ARG A 199 0.66 -36.88 -26.44
C ARG A 199 1.15 -35.55 -27.01
N THR A 200 0.89 -35.35 -28.29
CA THR A 200 0.74 -34.01 -28.88
C THR A 200 -0.67 -33.53 -28.57
N VAL A 201 -0.89 -33.05 -27.35
CA VAL A 201 -2.05 -32.16 -27.13
C VAL A 201 -1.76 -30.94 -27.99
N THR A 202 -2.59 -30.68 -28.99
CA THR A 202 -2.58 -29.39 -29.70
C THR A 202 -2.67 -28.32 -28.62
N PRO A 203 -1.61 -27.50 -28.39
CA PRO A 203 -1.72 -26.42 -27.44
C PRO A 203 -2.85 -25.56 -27.99
N SER A 204 -3.72 -25.08 -27.12
CA SER A 204 -4.55 -23.96 -27.55
C SER A 204 -3.60 -22.77 -27.65
N PRO A 205 -3.30 -22.25 -28.86
CA PRO A 205 -2.75 -20.92 -28.95
C PRO A 205 -3.91 -20.05 -28.44
N SER A 206 -3.80 -19.32 -27.36
CA SER A 206 -2.96 -18.15 -27.30
C SER A 206 -3.39 -17.46 -26.01
N VAL A 207 -2.44 -16.85 -25.32
CA VAL A 207 -2.77 -15.66 -24.55
C VAL A 207 -3.37 -14.70 -25.58
N THR A 208 -4.70 -14.53 -25.57
CA THR A 208 -5.35 -13.57 -26.47
C THR A 208 -5.58 -12.28 -25.71
N VAL A 209 -5.37 -11.17 -26.41
CA VAL A 209 -5.73 -9.84 -25.91
C VAL A 209 -7.20 -9.78 -25.47
N HIS A 210 -8.11 -10.49 -26.16
CA HIS A 210 -9.53 -10.53 -25.79
C HIS A 210 -9.78 -11.20 -24.44
N LYS A 211 -9.25 -12.42 -24.22
CA LYS A 211 -9.41 -13.11 -22.93
C LYS A 211 -8.71 -12.35 -21.80
N LEU A 212 -7.54 -11.79 -22.08
CA LEU A 212 -6.81 -10.97 -21.11
C LEU A 212 -7.63 -9.76 -20.66
N ARG A 213 -8.31 -9.07 -21.58
CA ARG A 213 -9.22 -7.96 -21.24
C ARG A 213 -10.30 -8.40 -20.25
N ASP A 214 -10.99 -9.49 -20.55
CA ASP A 214 -12.09 -9.98 -19.70
C ASP A 214 -11.62 -10.41 -18.31
N ILE A 215 -10.36 -10.84 -18.18
CA ILE A 215 -9.74 -11.18 -16.89
C ILE A 215 -9.36 -9.93 -16.13
N VAL A 216 -8.70 -8.97 -16.79
CA VAL A 216 -8.30 -7.70 -16.16
C VAL A 216 -9.51 -6.94 -15.66
N ASP A 217 -10.57 -6.82 -16.46
CA ASP A 217 -11.76 -6.07 -16.06
C ASP A 217 -12.44 -6.73 -14.86
N ARG A 218 -12.64 -8.05 -14.89
CA ARG A 218 -13.24 -8.79 -13.77
C ARG A 218 -12.41 -8.69 -12.50
N ALA A 219 -11.10 -8.79 -12.61
CA ALA A 219 -10.19 -8.68 -11.47
C ALA A 219 -10.17 -7.25 -10.91
N ALA A 220 -10.21 -6.23 -11.77
CA ALA A 220 -10.29 -4.84 -11.36
C ALA A 220 -11.63 -4.52 -10.69
N ASP A 221 -12.76 -4.98 -11.24
CA ASP A 221 -14.09 -4.84 -10.64
C ASP A 221 -14.14 -5.46 -9.24
N ALA A 222 -13.67 -6.71 -9.11
CA ALA A 222 -13.62 -7.41 -7.83
C ALA A 222 -12.72 -6.71 -6.81
N ALA A 223 -11.54 -6.25 -7.24
CA ALA A 223 -10.61 -5.54 -6.36
C ALA A 223 -11.14 -4.17 -5.90
N VAL A 224 -11.87 -3.46 -6.77
CA VAL A 224 -12.52 -2.20 -6.41
C VAL A 224 -13.63 -2.44 -5.39
N GLU A 225 -14.45 -3.49 -5.59
CA GLU A 225 -15.50 -3.86 -4.63
C GLU A 225 -14.90 -4.28 -3.27
N GLU A 226 -13.84 -5.08 -3.28
CA GLU A 226 -13.11 -5.51 -2.08
C GLU A 226 -12.53 -4.31 -1.33
N LEU A 227 -11.88 -3.38 -2.06
CA LEU A 227 -11.35 -2.15 -1.47
C LEU A 227 -12.46 -1.30 -0.83
N GLY A 228 -13.62 -1.21 -1.48
CA GLY A 228 -14.80 -0.53 -0.94
C GLY A 228 -15.24 -1.14 0.39
N ARG A 229 -15.35 -2.48 0.46
CA ARG A 229 -15.68 -3.20 1.71
C ARG A 229 -14.64 -2.98 2.80
N LEU A 230 -13.35 -3.03 2.48
CA LEU A 230 -12.28 -2.82 3.45
C LEU A 230 -12.32 -1.41 4.05
N ARG A 231 -12.70 -0.40 3.25
CA ARG A 231 -12.89 0.98 3.74
C ARG A 231 -14.05 1.08 4.72
N GLU A 232 -15.19 0.47 4.40
CA GLU A 232 -16.35 0.45 5.29
C GLU A 232 -16.00 -0.21 6.63
N GLN A 233 -15.31 -1.36 6.60
CA GLN A 233 -14.85 -2.05 7.80
C GLN A 233 -13.85 -1.23 8.61
N SER A 234 -12.92 -0.53 7.94
CA SER A 234 -11.96 0.35 8.61
C SER A 234 -12.68 1.48 9.36
N LEU A 235 -13.70 2.08 8.73
CA LEU A 235 -14.53 3.13 9.33
C LEU A 235 -15.30 2.62 10.56
N GLU A 236 -15.86 1.42 10.48
CA GLU A 236 -16.51 0.77 11.63
C GLU A 236 -15.54 0.54 12.80
N TRP A 237 -14.31 0.08 12.51
CA TRP A 237 -13.28 -0.13 13.52
C TRP A 237 -12.78 1.16 14.16
N GLU A 238 -12.66 2.25 13.40
CA GLU A 238 -12.33 3.57 13.92
C GLU A 238 -13.41 4.09 14.87
N ILE A 239 -14.68 3.97 14.48
CA ILE A 239 -15.82 4.35 15.33
C ILE A 239 -15.81 3.53 16.63
N GLU A 240 -15.60 2.21 16.53
CA GLU A 240 -15.52 1.33 17.71
C GLU A 240 -14.31 1.68 18.60
N ALA A 241 -13.16 2.00 18.02
CA ALA A 241 -11.98 2.42 18.76
C ALA A 241 -12.23 3.73 19.52
N ASP A 242 -12.90 4.69 18.90
CA ASP A 242 -13.25 5.97 19.52
C ASP A 242 -14.29 5.82 20.63
N HIS A 243 -15.28 4.93 20.47
CA HIS A 243 -16.18 4.56 21.56
C HIS A 243 -15.42 3.96 22.73
N ARG A 244 -14.51 3.01 22.47
CA ARG A 244 -13.66 2.41 23.51
C ARG A 244 -12.78 3.45 24.23
N ARG A 245 -12.22 4.41 23.51
CA ARG A 245 -11.44 5.53 24.08
C ARG A 245 -12.31 6.41 24.99
N LYS A 246 -13.52 6.76 24.55
CA LYS A 246 -14.47 7.56 25.34
C LYS A 246 -14.89 6.83 26.62
N ASP A 247 -15.22 5.55 26.51
CA ASP A 247 -15.60 4.72 27.66
C ASP A 247 -14.44 4.56 28.65
N ALA A 248 -13.23 4.35 28.14
CA ALA A 248 -12.02 4.30 28.97
C ALA A 248 -11.77 5.64 29.69
N ALA A 249 -11.98 6.78 29.02
CA ALA A 249 -11.85 8.10 29.63
C ALA A 249 -12.89 8.35 30.74
N VAL A 250 -14.15 7.95 30.51
CA VAL A 250 -15.21 8.02 31.52
C VAL A 250 -14.84 7.16 32.73
N LYS A 251 -14.43 5.91 32.51
CA LYS A 251 -14.00 5.00 33.57
C LYS A 251 -12.79 5.55 34.34
N ALA A 252 -11.81 6.12 33.65
CA ALA A 252 -10.64 6.74 34.28
C ALA A 252 -11.05 7.93 35.17
N ARG A 253 -12.02 8.74 34.74
CA ARG A 253 -12.58 9.84 35.53
C ARG A 253 -13.31 9.34 36.78
N GLU A 254 -14.16 8.33 36.64
CA GLU A 254 -14.85 7.71 37.78
C GLU A 254 -13.86 7.11 38.80
N ASP A 255 -12.82 6.44 38.32
CA ASP A 255 -11.79 5.87 39.17
C ASP A 255 -10.96 6.96 39.87
N ALA A 256 -10.67 8.07 39.18
CA ALA A 256 -10.03 9.23 39.78
C ALA A 256 -10.90 9.87 40.87
N GLU A 257 -12.20 10.01 40.63
CA GLU A 257 -13.16 10.54 41.61
C GLU A 257 -13.29 9.62 42.84
N LYS A 258 -13.40 8.30 42.63
CA LYS A 258 -13.39 7.31 43.72
C LYS A 258 -12.11 7.39 44.56
N ARG A 259 -10.94 7.55 43.91
CA ARG A 259 -9.65 7.74 44.61
C ARG A 259 -9.63 9.05 45.38
N ALA A 260 -10.14 10.14 44.81
CA ALA A 260 -10.24 11.44 45.48
C ALA A 260 -11.15 11.35 46.73
N LYS A 261 -12.32 10.72 46.62
CA LYS A 261 -13.24 10.49 47.74
C LYS A 261 -12.59 9.67 48.85
N ARG A 262 -11.91 8.57 48.53
CA ARG A 262 -11.17 7.75 49.50
C ARG A 262 -10.04 8.53 50.19
N ARG A 263 -9.35 9.42 49.48
CA ARG A 263 -8.32 10.31 50.07
C ARG A 263 -8.95 11.33 51.02
N ALA A 264 -10.06 11.95 50.63
CA ALA A 264 -10.79 12.90 51.47
C ALA A 264 -11.31 12.25 52.77
N GLU A 265 -11.88 11.04 52.67
CA GLU A 265 -12.35 10.27 53.84
C GLU A 265 -11.20 9.91 54.80
N ARG A 266 -10.06 9.47 54.27
CA ARG A 266 -8.86 9.21 55.09
C ARG A 266 -8.33 10.48 55.76
N ALA A 267 -8.32 11.61 55.05
CA ALA A 267 -7.91 12.89 55.61
C ALA A 267 -8.86 13.37 56.72
N ALA A 268 -10.18 13.22 56.52
CA ALA A 268 -11.18 13.54 57.53
C ALA A 268 -11.04 12.67 58.78
N LYS A 269 -10.85 11.35 58.60
CA LYS A 269 -10.62 10.43 59.73
C LYS A 269 -9.32 10.74 60.49
N LYS A 270 -8.27 11.17 59.79
CA LYS A 270 -7.01 11.60 60.42
C LYS A 270 -7.23 12.87 61.26
N LYS A 271 -7.91 13.87 60.70
CA LYS A 271 -8.25 15.12 61.41
C LYS A 271 -9.13 14.88 62.63
N ALA A 272 -10.13 14.00 62.52
CA ALA A 272 -10.98 13.64 63.66
C ALA A 272 -10.18 12.99 64.80
N ARG A 273 -9.26 12.08 64.46
CA ARG A 273 -8.38 11.44 65.44
C ARG A 273 -7.37 12.43 66.07
N GLU A 274 -6.85 13.37 65.28
CA GLU A 274 -5.99 14.45 65.78
C GLU A 274 -6.76 15.35 66.76
N ALA A 275 -8.02 15.71 66.45
CA ALA A 275 -8.87 16.50 67.33
C ALA A 275 -9.29 15.75 68.61
N GLU A 276 -9.54 14.43 68.54
CA GLU A 276 -9.77 13.60 69.74
C GLU A 276 -8.54 13.58 70.65
N LEU A 277 -7.34 13.42 70.09
CA LEU A 277 -6.09 13.46 70.87
C LEU A 277 -5.82 14.83 71.49
N GLU A 278 -6.17 15.90 70.78
CA GLU A 278 -6.05 17.29 71.28
C GLU A 278 -7.07 17.55 72.41
N ALA A 279 -8.31 17.08 72.27
CA ALA A 279 -9.32 17.15 73.33
C ALA A 279 -8.98 16.28 74.56
N GLU A 280 -8.37 15.10 74.35
CA GLU A 280 -7.86 14.25 75.45
C GLU A 280 -6.68 14.92 76.16
N ALA A 281 -5.81 15.63 75.44
CA ALA A 281 -4.71 16.39 76.02
C ALA A 281 -5.21 17.61 76.81
N GLU A 282 -6.17 18.37 76.29
CA GLU A 282 -6.81 19.50 77.01
C GLU A 282 -7.57 19.03 78.26
N ALA A 283 -8.25 17.88 78.20
CA ALA A 283 -8.92 17.28 79.36
C ALA A 283 -7.92 16.78 80.42
N ALA A 284 -6.76 16.27 80.01
CA ALA A 284 -5.68 15.88 80.92
C ALA A 284 -4.99 17.10 81.57
N GLU A 285 -4.88 18.21 80.85
CA GLU A 285 -4.36 19.48 81.38
C GLU A 285 -5.34 20.12 82.38
N ALA A 286 -6.65 20.10 82.10
CA ALA A 286 -7.70 20.54 83.02
C ALA A 286 -7.82 19.65 84.28
N ALA A 287 -7.53 18.35 84.17
CA ALA A 287 -7.44 17.44 85.32
C ALA A 287 -6.15 17.66 86.14
N GLY A 288 -5.10 18.23 85.54
CA GLY A 288 -3.87 18.63 86.23
C GLY A 288 -4.02 19.88 87.10
N GLU A 289 -4.88 20.83 86.72
CA GLU A 289 -5.15 22.05 87.51
C GLU A 289 -6.04 21.83 88.74
N THR A 290 -6.74 20.70 88.85
CA THR A 290 -7.53 20.35 90.06
C THR A 290 -6.78 19.48 91.07
N GLY A 291 -5.49 19.21 90.81
CA GLY A 291 -4.63 18.34 91.61
C GLY A 291 -3.50 19.08 92.34
N LEU A 292 -3.79 20.15 93.09
CA LEU A 292 -2.89 20.69 94.12
C LEU A 292 -3.60 20.79 95.47
N PRO A 293 -3.37 19.86 96.40
CA PRO A 293 -3.46 20.13 97.82
C PRO A 293 -2.09 20.56 98.35
N PHE A 294 -2.12 21.71 99.06
CA PHE A 294 -1.15 22.35 99.97
C PHE A 294 -0.57 23.69 99.48
#